data_AF-A0A820HR11-F1
#
_entry.id   AF-A0A820HR11-F1
#
_cell.length_a   1.000
_cell.length_b   1.000
_cell.length_c   1.000
_cell.angle_alpha   90.00
_cell.angle_beta   90.00
_cell.angle_gamma   90.00
#
_symmetry.space_group_name_H-M   'P 1'
#
loop_
_entity.id
_entity.type
_entity.pdbx_description
1 polymer ?
#
loop_
_entity_poly.entity_id
_entity_poly.type
_entity_poly.pdbx_seq_one_letter_code
_entity_poly.pdbx_strand_id
1 'polypeptide(L)'
;MCDIKPYKNQVYETLKNNHDSTNLFVDPEFPANNKSIYHSGKRLSDVKWFRPTTVYQKPQFVIDGYQRGDLDQGEIGNCWFIAGAGAVTLNPDLLQRVVPANQSFDENNYSGIFHFRFWVYGQWYDVVIDDQLPFHTDGRLVFCRN
;
A
#
# COMPACT_ATOMS: atom_id res chain seq x y z
N MET A 1 -6.32 17.94 -18.99
CA MET A 1 -6.21 17.16 -17.74
C MET A 1 -4.74 16.88 -17.53
N CYS A 2 -4.20 17.05 -16.32
CA CYS A 2 -2.80 16.66 -16.05
C CYS A 2 -2.67 15.14 -16.23
N ASP A 3 -1.77 14.73 -17.12
CA ASP A 3 -1.45 13.33 -17.40
C ASP A 3 -0.96 12.62 -16.12
N ILE A 4 -1.21 11.32 -15.98
CA ILE A 4 -0.75 10.53 -14.82
C ILE A 4 0.47 9.74 -15.27
N LYS A 5 1.63 9.97 -14.63
CA LYS A 5 2.90 9.36 -15.03
C LYS A 5 3.20 8.12 -14.17
N PRO A 6 3.68 7.01 -14.76
CA PRO A 6 4.17 5.89 -13.96
C PRO A 6 5.39 6.32 -13.15
N TYR A 7 5.39 6.05 -11.84
CA TYR A 7 6.56 6.22 -11.00
C TYR A 7 7.58 5.12 -11.33
N LYS A 8 8.86 5.48 -11.45
CA LYS A 8 9.96 4.55 -11.83
C LYS A 8 9.68 3.70 -13.07
N ASN A 9 8.86 4.20 -14.00
CA ASN A 9 8.44 3.48 -15.21
C ASN A 9 7.67 2.17 -14.94
N GLN A 10 7.11 1.99 -13.75
CA GLN A 10 6.25 0.85 -13.41
C GLN A 10 4.82 1.13 -13.89
N VAL A 11 4.33 0.35 -14.86
CA VAL A 11 2.96 0.46 -15.39
C VAL A 11 2.10 -0.63 -14.73
N TYR A 12 1.17 -0.22 -13.88
CA TYR A 12 0.35 -1.14 -13.06
C TYR A 12 -0.32 -2.25 -13.90
N GLU A 13 -1.06 -1.90 -14.95
CA GLU A 13 -1.80 -2.89 -15.76
C GLU A 13 -0.86 -3.92 -16.42
N THR A 14 0.29 -3.47 -16.92
CA THR A 14 1.29 -4.38 -17.51
C THR A 14 1.87 -5.31 -16.46
N LEU A 15 2.24 -4.78 -15.30
CA LEU A 15 2.79 -5.59 -14.20
C LEU A 15 1.74 -6.57 -13.67
N LYS A 16 0.50 -6.11 -13.45
CA LYS A 16 -0.60 -6.93 -12.97
C LYS A 16 -0.90 -8.10 -13.91
N ASN A 17 -0.94 -7.87 -15.23
CA ASN A 17 -1.22 -8.90 -16.23
C ASN A 17 -0.08 -9.94 -16.39
N ASN A 18 1.11 -9.64 -15.88
CA ASN A 18 2.25 -10.57 -15.89
C ASN A 18 2.32 -11.46 -14.63
N HIS A 19 1.40 -11.28 -13.68
CA HIS A 19 1.40 -11.96 -12.38
C HIS A 19 0.01 -12.54 -12.08
N ASP A 20 -0.02 -13.57 -11.25
CA ASP A 20 -1.24 -14.26 -10.83
C ASP A 20 -1.08 -14.85 -9.43
N SER A 21 -2.02 -15.69 -8.99
CA SER A 21 -1.98 -16.33 -7.67
C SER A 21 -0.82 -17.31 -7.46
N THR A 22 -0.16 -17.75 -8.54
CA THR A 22 1.00 -18.66 -8.49
C THR A 22 2.35 -17.93 -8.58
N ASN A 23 2.35 -16.74 -9.19
CA ASN A 23 3.50 -15.85 -9.29
C ASN A 23 3.09 -14.42 -8.90
N LEU A 24 3.11 -14.14 -7.59
CA LEU A 24 2.76 -12.82 -7.06
C LEU A 24 3.84 -11.78 -7.37
N PHE A 25 3.43 -10.55 -7.64
CA PHE A 25 4.33 -9.43 -7.89
C PHE A 25 5.21 -9.15 -6.66
N VAL A 26 6.50 -8.95 -6.91
CA VAL A 26 7.48 -8.49 -5.92
C VAL A 26 8.10 -7.21 -6.44
N ASP A 27 8.02 -6.14 -5.67
CA ASP A 27 8.46 -4.82 -6.13
C ASP A 27 10.00 -4.70 -6.13
N PRO A 28 10.64 -4.53 -7.30
CA PRO A 28 12.09 -4.33 -7.37
C PRO A 28 12.54 -2.95 -6.86
N GLU A 29 11.66 -1.93 -6.90
CA GLU A 29 11.98 -0.55 -6.53
C GLU A 29 11.83 -0.30 -5.03
N PHE A 30 11.03 -1.10 -4.34
CA PHE A 30 10.79 -1.03 -2.90
C PHE A 30 10.82 -2.42 -2.25
N PRO A 31 12.00 -3.03 -2.10
CA PRO A 31 12.09 -4.43 -1.68
C PRO A 31 11.68 -4.63 -0.22
N ALA A 32 11.03 -5.75 0.09
CA ALA A 32 10.58 -6.13 1.43
C ALA A 32 11.74 -6.47 2.40
N ASN A 33 12.55 -5.48 2.77
CA ASN A 33 13.68 -5.62 3.69
C ASN A 33 13.96 -4.32 4.45
N ASN A 34 14.96 -4.36 5.34
CA ASN A 34 15.31 -3.25 6.22
C ASN A 34 15.67 -1.93 5.50
N LYS A 35 16.11 -1.97 4.23
CA LYS A 35 16.42 -0.74 3.47
C LYS A 35 15.17 0.09 3.16
N SER A 36 14.02 -0.57 3.08
CA SER A 36 12.73 0.07 2.80
C SER A 36 12.08 0.68 4.05
N ILE A 37 12.58 0.32 5.24
CA ILE A 37 12.10 0.87 6.52
C ILE A 37 13.07 1.93 7.06
N TYR A 38 14.38 1.65 7.02
CA TYR A 38 15.37 2.45 7.72
C TYR A 38 16.35 3.09 6.75
N HIS A 39 16.39 4.42 6.72
CA HIS A 39 17.45 5.18 6.05
C HIS A 39 18.71 5.29 6.93
N SER A 40 18.52 5.53 8.24
CA SER A 40 19.56 5.55 9.27
C SER A 40 18.91 5.43 10.66
N GLY A 41 19.65 4.95 11.67
CA GLY A 41 19.19 4.91 13.07
C GLY A 41 18.87 3.53 13.66
N LYS A 42 18.22 3.54 14.84
CA LYS A 42 17.91 2.34 15.64
C LYS A 42 16.82 1.52 14.94
N ARG A 43 17.14 0.28 14.60
CA ARG A 43 16.23 -0.67 13.97
C ARG A 43 15.23 -1.16 15.01
N LEU A 44 13.95 -1.28 14.64
CA LEU A 44 13.01 -2.08 15.42
C LEU A 44 13.52 -3.54 15.35
N SER A 45 13.64 -4.19 16.50
CA SER A 45 13.86 -5.64 16.52
C SER A 45 12.58 -6.34 16.03
N ASP A 46 12.73 -7.53 15.45
CA ASP A 46 11.60 -8.45 15.22
C ASP A 46 10.58 -8.07 14.13
N VAL A 47 10.96 -7.21 13.18
CA VAL A 47 10.13 -6.92 11.99
C VAL A 47 10.34 -7.98 10.92
N LYS A 48 9.23 -8.55 10.44
CA LYS A 48 9.17 -9.46 9.28
C LYS A 48 8.23 -8.91 8.23
N TRP A 49 8.45 -9.28 6.98
CA TRP A 49 7.59 -8.88 5.87
C TRP A 49 6.70 -10.07 5.50
N PHE A 50 5.40 -9.84 5.50
CA PHE A 50 4.40 -10.84 5.12
C PHE A 50 3.34 -10.19 4.24
N ARG A 51 2.63 -11.01 3.45
CA ARG A 51 1.44 -10.56 2.73
C ARG A 51 0.21 -10.74 3.63
N PRO A 52 -0.80 -9.87 3.56
CA PRO A 52 -2.06 -10.03 4.30
C PRO A 52 -2.69 -11.41 4.13
N THR A 53 -2.61 -12.00 2.93
CA THR A 53 -3.11 -13.35 2.59
C THR A 53 -2.43 -14.48 3.37
N THR A 54 -1.24 -14.24 3.93
CA THR A 54 -0.50 -15.22 4.75
C THR A 54 -0.75 -15.06 6.24
N VAL A 55 -1.27 -13.90 6.67
CA VAL A 55 -1.47 -13.57 8.10
C VAL A 55 -2.96 -13.67 8.47
N TYR A 56 -3.85 -13.25 7.57
CA TYR A 56 -5.29 -13.18 7.80
C TYR A 56 -6.03 -14.10 6.85
N GLN A 57 -7.13 -14.70 7.32
CA GLN A 57 -7.92 -15.66 6.52
C GLN A 57 -8.71 -14.99 5.38
N LYS A 58 -9.13 -13.74 5.56
CA LYS A 58 -9.97 -13.00 4.60
C LYS A 58 -9.53 -11.54 4.53
N PRO A 59 -8.32 -11.26 4.02
CA PRO A 59 -7.88 -9.88 3.84
C PRO A 59 -8.81 -9.16 2.85
N GLN A 60 -9.09 -7.89 3.13
CA GLN A 60 -9.87 -7.04 2.24
C GLN A 60 -9.11 -5.73 2.03
N PHE A 61 -9.22 -5.18 0.83
CA PHE A 61 -8.57 -3.92 0.49
C PHE A 61 -9.31 -2.74 1.12
N VAL A 62 -10.64 -2.83 1.15
CA VAL A 62 -11.55 -1.84 1.74
C VAL A 62 -12.71 -2.61 2.37
N ILE A 63 -13.06 -2.29 3.62
CA ILE A 63 -14.22 -2.85 4.34
C ILE A 63 -15.18 -1.70 4.60
N ASP A 64 -16.42 -1.78 4.12
CA ASP A 64 -17.47 -0.77 4.35
C ASP A 64 -17.09 0.68 3.98
N GLY A 65 -16.24 0.84 2.97
CA GLY A 65 -15.75 2.13 2.49
C GLY A 65 -14.51 2.62 3.24
N TYR A 66 -14.25 3.93 3.19
CA TYR A 66 -13.12 4.54 3.88
C TYR A 66 -13.63 5.43 5.00
N GLN A 67 -13.40 5.04 6.25
CA GLN A 67 -13.82 5.81 7.41
C GLN A 67 -12.59 6.41 8.10
N ARG A 68 -12.73 7.60 8.69
CA ARG A 68 -11.63 8.24 9.44
C ARG A 68 -11.13 7.38 10.61
N GLY A 69 -11.98 6.50 11.14
CA GLY A 69 -11.65 5.60 12.25
C GLY A 69 -10.75 4.43 11.86
N ASP A 70 -10.55 4.16 10.56
CA ASP A 70 -9.82 2.99 10.07
C ASP A 70 -8.29 3.18 10.09
N LEU A 71 -7.79 4.24 10.73
CA LEU A 71 -6.36 4.60 10.72
C LEU A 71 -5.84 4.75 12.16
N ASP A 72 -5.41 3.64 12.76
CA ASP A 72 -4.46 3.64 13.87
C ASP A 72 -3.07 3.85 13.30
N GLN A 73 -2.35 4.86 13.81
CA GLN A 73 -1.03 5.27 13.36
C GLN A 73 0.04 4.17 13.53
N GLY A 74 -0.14 3.25 14.48
CA GLY A 74 0.88 2.25 14.80
C GLY A 74 2.13 2.86 15.46
N GLU A 75 3.31 2.27 15.25
CA GLU A 75 4.51 2.57 16.04
C GLU A 75 5.37 3.74 15.51
N ILE A 76 4.99 4.39 14.40
CA ILE A 76 5.78 5.49 13.81
C ILE A 76 5.10 6.85 13.99
N GLY A 77 5.88 7.89 14.28
CA GLY A 77 5.53 9.32 14.33
C GLY A 77 5.06 9.97 13.01
N ASN A 78 4.19 9.30 12.24
CA ASN A 78 3.65 9.76 10.97
C ASN A 78 2.22 10.34 11.09
N CYS A 79 1.85 10.89 12.25
CA CYS A 79 0.52 11.48 12.48
C CYS A 79 0.13 12.50 11.41
N TRP A 80 1.10 13.26 10.88
CA TRP A 80 0.91 14.20 9.79
C TRP A 80 0.44 13.52 8.50
N PHE A 81 0.95 12.31 8.19
CA PHE A 81 0.54 11.52 7.03
C PHE A 81 -0.86 10.95 7.23
N ILE A 82 -1.12 10.37 8.41
CA ILE A 82 -2.43 9.79 8.75
C ILE A 82 -3.53 10.83 8.75
N ALA A 83 -3.27 12.03 9.29
CA ALA A 83 -4.21 13.14 9.24
C ALA A 83 -4.50 13.57 7.79
N GLY A 84 -3.48 13.58 6.92
CA GLY A 84 -3.65 13.84 5.49
C GLY A 84 -4.49 12.77 4.79
N ALA A 85 -4.18 11.48 5.02
CA ALA A 85 -4.94 10.37 4.47
C ALA A 85 -6.40 10.41 4.93
N GLY A 86 -6.66 10.62 6.23
CA GLY A 86 -8.00 10.79 6.78
C GLY A 86 -8.72 12.05 6.32
N ALA A 87 -8.02 13.08 5.84
CA ALA A 87 -8.64 14.22 5.18
C ALA A 87 -9.04 13.90 3.72
N VAL A 88 -8.23 13.10 3.02
CA VAL A 88 -8.55 12.63 1.66
C VAL A 88 -9.83 11.78 1.65
N THR A 89 -10.06 10.95 2.65
CA THR A 89 -11.27 10.10 2.72
C THR A 89 -12.59 10.89 2.78
N LEU A 90 -12.54 12.18 3.14
CA LEU A 90 -13.71 13.06 3.18
C LEU A 90 -14.14 13.59 1.83
N ASN A 91 -13.28 13.48 0.83
CA ASN A 91 -13.54 13.94 -0.52
C ASN A 91 -13.54 12.73 -1.45
N PRO A 92 -14.71 12.17 -1.79
CA PRO A 92 -14.82 10.96 -2.61
C PRO A 92 -14.11 11.08 -3.97
N ASP A 93 -14.17 12.24 -4.63
CA ASP A 93 -13.53 12.45 -5.92
C ASP A 93 -12.00 12.42 -5.80
N LEU A 94 -11.47 13.06 -4.75
CA LEU A 94 -10.03 13.02 -4.47
C LEU A 94 -9.59 11.63 -4.05
N LEU A 95 -10.39 10.94 -3.23
CA LEU A 95 -10.12 9.59 -2.78
C LEU A 95 -10.07 8.60 -3.94
N GLN A 96 -11.05 8.62 -4.86
CA GLN A 96 -11.03 7.79 -6.07
C GLN A 96 -9.85 8.13 -6.98
N ARG A 97 -9.38 9.38 -6.93
CA ARG A 97 -8.18 9.79 -7.65
C ARG A 97 -6.90 9.27 -7.02
N VAL A 98 -6.80 9.22 -5.69
CA VAL A 98 -5.62 8.74 -4.93
C VAL A 98 -5.58 7.22 -4.86
N VAL A 99 -6.73 6.57 -4.66
CA VAL A 99 -6.89 5.13 -4.59
C VAL A 99 -7.79 4.68 -5.74
N PRO A 100 -7.21 4.27 -6.88
CA PRO A 100 -7.98 3.79 -8.02
C PRO A 100 -8.85 2.58 -7.65
N ALA A 101 -10.01 2.47 -8.29
CA ALA A 101 -10.92 1.33 -8.12
C ALA A 101 -10.34 0.01 -8.68
N ASN A 102 -11.03 -1.10 -8.43
CA ASN A 102 -10.71 -2.44 -8.96
C ASN A 102 -9.42 -3.07 -8.41
N GLN A 103 -9.06 -2.69 -7.18
CA GLN A 103 -8.02 -3.31 -6.38
C GLN A 103 -8.67 -4.19 -5.31
N SER A 104 -8.28 -5.46 -5.22
CA SER A 104 -8.95 -6.43 -4.35
C SER A 104 -8.06 -7.62 -4.03
N PHE A 105 -8.39 -8.31 -2.93
CA PHE A 105 -7.85 -9.64 -2.59
C PHE A 105 -8.70 -10.80 -3.11
N ASP A 106 -9.62 -10.56 -4.05
CA ASP A 106 -10.38 -11.63 -4.71
C ASP A 106 -9.42 -12.59 -5.43
N GLU A 107 -9.55 -13.89 -5.15
CA GLU A 107 -8.68 -14.95 -5.68
C GLU A 107 -8.54 -14.92 -7.20
N ASN A 108 -9.58 -14.47 -7.92
CA ASN A 108 -9.56 -14.41 -9.39
C ASN A 108 -8.84 -13.18 -9.98
N ASN A 109 -8.53 -12.19 -9.14
CA ASN A 109 -7.99 -10.89 -9.57
C ASN A 109 -6.78 -10.45 -8.74
N TYR A 110 -6.35 -11.27 -7.79
CA TYR A 110 -5.23 -10.99 -6.90
C TYR A 110 -3.92 -11.50 -7.48
N SER A 111 -2.96 -10.59 -7.62
CA SER A 111 -1.59 -10.89 -8.04
C SER A 111 -0.54 -10.22 -7.14
N GLY A 112 -0.92 -9.88 -5.90
CA GLY A 112 0.00 -9.32 -4.90
C GLY A 112 0.53 -7.93 -5.23
N ILE A 113 -0.22 -7.16 -6.02
CA ILE A 113 0.14 -5.84 -6.56
C ILE A 113 -1.00 -4.84 -6.31
N PHE A 114 -0.63 -3.62 -5.92
CA PHE A 114 -1.54 -2.51 -5.72
C PHE A 114 -0.92 -1.23 -6.29
N HIS A 115 -1.72 -0.20 -6.49
CA HIS A 115 -1.23 1.12 -6.90
C HIS A 115 -2.01 2.28 -6.30
N PHE A 116 -1.30 3.38 -6.12
CA PHE A 116 -1.80 4.61 -5.51
C PHE A 116 -1.26 5.81 -6.28
N ARG A 117 -2.03 6.90 -6.30
CA ARG A 117 -1.66 8.11 -7.04
C ARG A 117 -1.34 9.24 -6.08
N PHE A 118 -0.18 9.84 -6.30
CA PHE A 118 0.28 10.96 -5.49
C PHE A 118 0.52 12.19 -6.37
N TRP A 119 0.18 13.36 -5.84
CA TRP A 119 0.48 14.64 -6.47
C TRP A 119 1.83 15.16 -5.96
N VAL A 120 2.80 15.27 -6.86
CA VAL A 120 4.17 15.69 -6.53
C VAL A 120 4.56 16.81 -7.50
N TYR A 121 4.81 18.01 -6.96
CA TYR A 121 5.28 19.19 -7.71
C TYR A 121 4.51 19.51 -9.00
N GLY A 122 3.18 19.44 -8.98
CA GLY A 122 2.37 19.77 -10.15
C GLY A 122 2.04 18.59 -11.06
N GLN A 123 2.43 17.38 -10.68
CA GLN A 123 2.32 16.17 -11.50
C GLN A 123 1.72 15.01 -10.70
N TRP A 124 0.78 14.28 -11.30
CA TRP A 124 0.30 13.01 -10.74
C TRP A 124 1.25 11.88 -11.11
N TYR A 125 1.62 11.09 -10.12
CA TYR A 125 2.39 9.87 -10.29
C TYR A 125 1.58 8.66 -9.84
N ASP A 126 1.55 7.62 -10.65
CA ASP A 126 1.00 6.30 -10.32
C ASP A 126 2.13 5.45 -9.72
N VAL A 127 2.02 5.14 -8.44
CA VAL A 127 3.02 4.37 -7.67
C VAL A 127 2.50 2.97 -7.49
N VAL A 128 3.23 2.00 -8.02
CA VAL A 128 2.96 0.56 -7.89
C VAL A 128 3.72 0.04 -6.68
N ILE A 129 3.09 -0.84 -5.89
CA ILE A 129 3.74 -1.57 -4.80
C ILE A 129 3.29 -3.03 -4.82
N ASP A 130 4.10 -3.91 -4.23
CA ASP A 130 3.58 -5.19 -3.75
C ASP A 130 2.86 -5.01 -2.40
N ASP A 131 2.14 -6.04 -1.96
CA ASP A 131 1.41 -6.03 -0.68
C ASP A 131 2.19 -6.66 0.48
N GLN A 132 3.52 -6.75 0.37
CA GLN A 132 4.33 -7.16 1.51
C GLN A 132 4.34 -6.00 2.53
N LEU A 133 3.84 -6.27 3.74
CA LEU A 133 3.79 -5.29 4.81
C LEU A 133 4.69 -5.71 5.98
N PRO A 134 5.24 -4.75 6.74
CA PRO A 134 5.95 -5.03 7.97
C PRO A 134 5.01 -5.46 9.10
N PHE A 135 5.27 -6.64 9.65
CA PHE A 135 4.60 -7.21 10.81
C PHE A 135 5.59 -7.47 11.94
N HIS A 136 5.09 -7.39 13.16
CA HIS A 136 5.74 -7.99 14.32
C HIS A 136 5.58 -9.52 14.28
N THR A 137 6.39 -10.23 15.07
CA THR A 137 6.33 -11.69 15.20
C THR A 137 5.01 -12.21 15.76
N ASP A 138 4.23 -11.36 16.43
CA ASP A 138 2.88 -11.66 16.94
C ASP A 138 1.76 -11.48 15.88
N GLY A 139 2.10 -11.11 14.64
CA GLY A 139 1.16 -10.94 13.55
C GLY A 139 0.49 -9.57 13.47
N ARG A 140 0.87 -8.60 14.31
CA ARG A 140 0.38 -7.22 14.22
C ARG A 140 1.17 -6.40 13.20
N LEU A 141 0.49 -5.54 12.45
CA LEU A 141 1.13 -4.55 11.58
C LEU A 141 1.95 -3.55 12.41
N VAL A 142 3.16 -3.24 11.92
CA VAL A 142 4.09 -2.31 12.60
C VAL A 142 3.65 -0.86 12.42
N PHE A 143 3.16 -0.50 11.23
CA PHE A 143 2.76 0.85 10.87
C PHE A 143 1.24 1.02 10.96
N CYS A 144 0.68 1.87 10.09
CA CYS A 144 -0.74 2.16 10.05
C CYS A 144 -1.56 0.87 9.90
N ARG A 145 -2.64 0.77 10.66
CA ARG A 145 -3.56 -0.39 10.68
C ARG A 145 -4.97 0.04 11.07
N ASN A 146 -5.94 -0.86 10.91
CA ASN A 146 -7.27 -0.75 11.49
C ASN A 146 -7.53 -1.87 12.52
#